data_AF-A0A2H3E519-F1
#
_entry.id   AF-A0A2H3E519-F1
#
_cell.length_a   1.000
_cell.length_b   1.000
_cell.length_c   1.000
_cell.angle_alpha   90.00
_cell.angle_beta   90.00
_cell.angle_gamma   90.00
#
_symmetry.space_group_name_H-M   'P 1'
#
loop_
_entity.id
_entity.type
_entity.pdbx_description
1 polymer ?
#
loop_
_entity_poly.entity_id
_entity_poly.type
_entity_poly.pdbx_seq_one_letter_code
_entity_poly.pdbx_strand_id
1 'polypeptide(L)'
;MMSPVQWATLGLLSFLGTLAYIRDNDRKLKAIPARAAQFSPNRWSPKDVESMASECELAAPSIDDQLPPKTGRRYIVVGGAGFLGGWIVLQLLGRGEDPKRIRILDIHPPKRLDLLEGKAKDVQFLQVDISDKLAVDAAFSEPWPDNDESPISVFNTAANIRFYERHASLIPLSAKVNVQGAQNIVDACRKVGASILVHTSSGSVSVHSSCFLLWPWQEEPKHFVQVINDDDELIPKTHKDFFSNYGYTKRQAEILVRRVNDADGLRTGCLRPGNGTFGAGGDIVSRPEK
;
A
#
# COMPACT_ATOMS: atom_id res chain seq x y z
N MET A 1 45.91 -34.16 18.48
CA MET A 1 44.74 -33.67 19.24
C MET A 1 45.07 -32.23 19.65
N MET A 2 44.22 -31.24 19.32
CA MET A 2 44.52 -29.84 19.64
C MET A 2 44.50 -29.61 21.16
N SER A 3 45.42 -28.80 21.68
CA SER A 3 45.47 -28.43 23.10
C SER A 3 44.30 -27.50 23.47
N PRO A 4 43.93 -27.41 24.76
CA PRO A 4 42.91 -26.46 25.22
C PRO A 4 43.21 -25.00 24.82
N VAL A 5 44.48 -24.61 24.82
CA VAL A 5 44.92 -23.28 24.36
C VAL A 5 44.69 -23.11 22.87
N GLN A 6 45.02 -24.11 22.04
CA GLN A 6 44.76 -24.07 20.59
C GLN A 6 43.26 -23.96 20.28
N TRP A 7 42.41 -24.67 21.04
CA TRP A 7 40.96 -24.54 20.93
C TRP A 7 40.46 -23.15 21.33
N ALA A 8 40.95 -22.60 22.45
CA ALA A 8 40.58 -21.26 22.91
C ALA A 8 41.02 -20.18 21.90
N THR A 9 42.23 -20.28 21.35
CA THR A 9 42.73 -19.36 20.31
C THR A 9 41.90 -19.46 19.04
N LEU A 10 41.57 -20.66 18.56
CA LEU A 10 40.71 -20.84 17.39
C LEU A 10 39.31 -20.24 17.61
N GLY A 11 38.74 -20.46 18.79
CA GLY A 11 37.45 -19.89 19.18
C GLY A 11 37.46 -18.36 19.19
N LEU A 12 38.49 -17.77 19.79
CA LEU A 12 38.67 -16.31 19.81
C LEU A 12 38.85 -15.74 18.41
N LEU A 13 39.67 -16.35 17.57
CA LEU A 13 39.90 -15.90 16.18
C LEU A 13 38.61 -16.00 15.34
N SER A 14 37.85 -17.09 15.49
CA SER A 14 36.55 -17.25 14.82
C SER A 14 35.54 -16.19 15.26
N PHE A 15 35.48 -15.92 16.56
CA PHE A 15 34.62 -14.88 17.12
C PHE A 15 35.00 -13.48 16.62
N LEU A 16 36.29 -13.13 16.67
CA LEU A 16 36.80 -11.85 16.17
C LEU A 16 36.59 -11.71 14.65
N GLY A 17 36.80 -12.79 13.89
CA GLY A 17 36.52 -12.83 12.46
C GLY A 17 35.04 -12.60 12.13
N THR A 18 34.14 -13.21 12.91
CA THR A 18 32.69 -13.00 12.77
C THR A 18 32.31 -11.56 13.10
N LEU A 19 32.85 -10.98 14.17
CA LEU A 19 32.60 -9.59 14.52
C LEU A 19 33.14 -8.62 13.46
N ALA A 20 34.33 -8.88 12.93
CA ALA A 20 34.92 -8.07 11.86
C ALA A 20 34.06 -8.14 10.58
N TYR A 21 33.59 -9.34 10.23
CA TYR A 21 32.69 -9.56 9.11
C TYR A 21 31.37 -8.78 9.27
N ILE A 22 30.70 -8.89 10.43
CA ILE A 22 29.45 -8.16 10.70
C ILE A 22 29.68 -6.65 10.59
N ARG A 23 30.77 -6.15 11.19
CA ARG A 23 31.10 -4.72 11.11
C ARG A 23 31.36 -4.24 9.70
N ASP A 24 32.06 -5.02 8.88
CA ASP A 24 32.31 -4.68 7.48
C ASP A 24 31.03 -4.72 6.64
N ASN A 25 30.20 -5.75 6.81
CA ASN A 25 28.90 -5.87 6.16
C ASN A 25 27.99 -4.68 6.51
N ASP A 26 27.85 -4.36 7.81
CA ASP A 26 27.07 -3.21 8.27
C ASP A 26 27.58 -1.88 7.72
N ARG A 27 28.91 -1.71 7.67
CA ARG A 27 29.53 -0.50 7.11
C ARG A 27 29.15 -0.34 5.63
N LYS A 28 29.16 -1.43 4.85
CA LYS A 28 28.75 -1.44 3.44
C LYS A 28 27.26 -1.12 3.29
N LEU A 29 26.39 -1.72 4.11
CA LEU A 29 24.94 -1.51 4.05
C LEU A 29 24.49 -0.12 4.52
N LYS A 30 25.24 0.52 5.43
CA LYS A 30 24.96 1.88 5.91
C LYS A 30 25.41 2.96 4.93
N ALA A 31 26.27 2.64 3.99
CA ALA A 31 26.71 3.59 2.97
C ALA A 31 25.63 3.78 1.91
N ILE A 32 25.28 5.04 1.62
CA ILE A 32 24.40 5.38 0.51
C ILE A 32 25.26 5.41 -0.76
N PRO A 33 25.00 4.57 -1.79
CA PRO A 33 25.79 4.59 -3.01
C PRO A 33 25.72 5.95 -3.71
N ALA A 34 26.82 6.41 -4.32
CA ALA A 34 26.88 7.70 -5.01
C ALA A 34 25.77 7.86 -6.08
N ARG A 35 25.47 6.77 -6.80
CA ARG A 35 24.37 6.73 -7.77
C ARG A 35 22.98 6.96 -7.17
N ALA A 36 22.76 6.59 -5.90
CA ALA A 36 21.51 6.88 -5.19
C ALA A 36 21.46 8.32 -4.68
N ALA A 37 22.61 8.87 -4.26
CA ALA A 37 22.71 10.26 -3.81
C ALA A 37 22.34 11.26 -4.92
N GLN A 38 22.61 10.92 -6.19
CA GLN A 38 22.25 11.76 -7.35
C GLN A 38 20.74 11.99 -7.50
N PHE A 39 19.89 11.05 -7.07
CA PHE A 39 18.42 11.19 -7.17
C PHE A 39 17.80 12.01 -6.03
N SER A 40 18.54 12.28 -4.96
CA SER A 40 18.10 13.10 -3.83
C SER A 40 19.30 13.88 -3.29
N PRO A 41 19.74 14.92 -4.03
CA PRO A 41 20.93 15.70 -3.66
C PRO A 41 20.70 16.47 -2.36
N ASN A 42 19.46 16.89 -2.09
CA ASN A 42 19.03 17.55 -0.87
C ASN A 42 18.22 16.56 -0.02
N ARG A 43 18.86 15.97 1.00
CA ARG A 43 18.19 15.08 1.95
C ARG A 43 17.69 15.88 3.13
N TRP A 44 16.53 15.48 3.65
CA TRP A 44 15.96 16.08 4.86
C TRP A 44 16.88 15.83 6.05
N SER A 45 17.26 16.91 6.71
CA SER A 45 17.88 16.89 8.02
C SER A 45 16.81 16.84 9.12
N PRO A 46 17.15 16.44 10.36
CA PRO A 46 16.22 16.55 11.49
C PRO A 46 15.64 17.96 11.66
N LYS A 47 16.44 19.00 11.40
CA LYS A 47 16.01 20.40 11.46
C LYS A 47 14.96 20.73 10.41
N ASP A 48 15.07 20.16 9.20
CA ASP A 48 14.08 20.38 8.14
C ASP A 48 12.73 19.74 8.52
N VAL A 49 12.77 18.57 9.16
CA VAL A 49 11.56 17.88 9.68
C VAL A 49 10.89 18.72 10.76
N GLU A 50 11.67 19.22 11.73
CA GLU A 50 11.17 20.10 12.79
C GLU A 50 10.58 21.39 12.22
N SER A 51 11.27 22.02 11.25
CA SER A 51 10.80 23.26 10.61
C SER A 51 9.48 23.03 9.88
N MET A 52 9.36 21.96 9.09
CA MET A 52 8.12 21.59 8.40
C MET A 52 6.99 21.28 9.39
N ALA A 53 7.29 20.63 10.52
CA ALA A 53 6.30 20.35 11.55
C ALA A 53 5.74 21.66 12.14
N SER A 54 6.61 22.61 12.49
CA SER A 54 6.19 23.93 12.96
C SER A 54 5.38 24.70 11.92
N GLU A 55 5.76 24.63 10.64
CA GLU A 55 4.98 25.22 9.55
C GLU A 55 3.58 24.60 9.46
N CYS A 56 3.47 23.27 9.56
CA CYS A 56 2.19 22.57 9.53
C CYS A 56 1.32 22.85 10.77
N GLU A 57 1.91 23.13 11.94
CA GLU A 57 1.18 23.55 13.15
C GLU A 57 0.60 24.95 13.00
N LEU A 58 1.33 25.86 12.33
CA LEU A 58 0.87 27.22 12.06
C LEU A 58 -0.21 27.26 10.97
N ALA A 59 -0.06 26.43 9.95
CA ALA A 59 -1.02 26.30 8.86
C ALA A 59 -1.04 24.86 8.34
N ALA A 60 -2.08 24.11 8.70
CA ALA A 60 -2.26 22.76 8.19
C ALA A 60 -2.39 22.80 6.65
N PRO A 61 -1.63 21.98 5.91
CA PRO A 61 -1.75 21.92 4.46
C PRO A 61 -3.17 21.49 4.09
N SER A 62 -3.83 22.32 3.28
CA SER A 62 -5.11 21.99 2.65
C SER A 62 -4.89 21.70 1.17
N ILE A 63 -5.74 20.83 0.64
CA ILE A 63 -5.82 20.52 -0.79
C ILE A 63 -7.19 20.90 -1.37
N ASP A 64 -7.98 21.68 -0.64
CA ASP A 64 -9.37 22.01 -1.01
C ASP A 64 -9.43 22.71 -2.38
N ASP A 65 -8.41 23.50 -2.70
CA ASP A 65 -8.21 24.19 -3.98
C ASP A 65 -7.82 23.24 -5.13
N GLN A 66 -7.32 22.04 -4.80
CA GLN A 66 -6.93 21.01 -5.75
C GLN A 66 -8.02 19.96 -5.97
N LEU A 67 -9.14 20.03 -5.23
CA LEU A 67 -10.22 19.07 -5.38
C LEU A 67 -10.87 19.23 -6.76
N PRO A 68 -11.04 18.13 -7.52
CA PRO A 68 -11.73 18.18 -8.79
C PRO A 68 -13.21 18.54 -8.58
N PRO A 69 -13.91 19.09 -9.59
CA PRO A 69 -15.31 19.44 -9.46
C PRO A 69 -16.19 18.22 -9.14
N LYS A 70 -17.36 18.50 -8.54
CA LYS A 70 -18.43 17.51 -8.35
C LYS A 70 -18.80 16.86 -9.69
N THR A 71 -18.96 15.54 -9.70
CA THR A 71 -19.39 14.81 -10.90
C THR A 71 -20.79 14.22 -10.78
N GLY A 72 -21.34 14.12 -9.57
CA GLY A 72 -22.67 13.57 -9.33
C GLY A 72 -22.76 12.05 -9.51
N ARG A 73 -21.64 11.35 -9.63
CA ARG A 73 -21.58 9.88 -9.77
C ARG A 73 -21.92 9.18 -8.45
N ARG A 74 -22.16 7.88 -8.53
CA ARG A 74 -22.26 6.99 -7.37
C ARG A 74 -20.88 6.41 -7.06
N TYR A 75 -20.50 6.34 -5.80
CA TYR A 75 -19.17 5.94 -5.35
C TYR A 75 -19.20 4.78 -4.38
N ILE A 76 -18.41 3.75 -4.65
CA ILE A 76 -18.15 2.67 -3.71
C ILE A 76 -16.68 2.76 -3.31
N VAL A 77 -16.41 3.02 -2.04
CA VAL A 77 -15.05 3.08 -1.49
C VAL A 77 -14.83 1.83 -0.64
N VAL A 78 -14.16 0.84 -1.23
CA VAL A 78 -13.80 -0.42 -0.58
C VAL A 78 -12.51 -0.23 0.22
N GLY A 79 -12.52 -0.53 1.51
CA GLY A 79 -11.51 -0.08 2.46
C GLY A 79 -11.71 1.37 2.91
N GLY A 80 -12.94 1.89 2.77
CA GLY A 80 -13.28 3.30 2.99
C GLY A 80 -13.29 3.74 4.46
N ALA A 81 -13.30 2.81 5.41
CA ALA A 81 -13.21 3.13 6.84
C ALA A 81 -11.74 3.25 7.31
N GLY A 82 -10.79 2.75 6.50
CA GLY A 82 -9.36 2.85 6.75
C GLY A 82 -8.75 4.21 6.41
N PHE A 83 -7.41 4.28 6.47
CA PHE A 83 -6.66 5.52 6.28
C PHE A 83 -6.90 6.22 4.93
N LEU A 84 -6.47 5.58 3.83
CA LEU A 84 -6.56 6.17 2.49
C LEU A 84 -8.01 6.29 2.03
N GLY A 85 -8.80 5.23 2.21
CA GLY A 85 -10.20 5.21 1.81
C GLY A 85 -11.03 6.28 2.53
N GLY A 86 -10.77 6.50 3.83
CA GLY A 86 -11.40 7.57 4.59
C GLY A 86 -11.13 8.95 4.02
N TRP A 87 -9.87 9.22 3.63
CA TRP A 87 -9.53 10.47 2.94
C TRP A 87 -10.22 10.61 1.58
N ILE A 88 -10.37 9.53 0.81
CA ILE A 88 -11.14 9.55 -0.45
C ILE A 88 -12.60 9.95 -0.16
N VAL A 89 -13.24 9.37 0.85
CA VAL A 89 -14.62 9.71 1.24
C VAL A 89 -14.73 11.19 1.61
N LEU A 90 -13.83 11.68 2.47
CA LEU A 90 -13.82 13.08 2.90
C LEU A 90 -13.62 14.04 1.73
N GLN A 91 -12.73 13.71 0.80
CA GLN A 91 -12.48 14.53 -0.39
C GLN A 91 -13.65 14.50 -1.38
N LEU A 92 -14.34 13.37 -1.54
CA LEU A 92 -15.58 13.28 -2.32
C LEU A 92 -16.65 14.21 -1.74
N LEU A 93 -16.82 14.23 -0.42
CA LEU A 93 -17.75 15.13 0.27
C LEU A 93 -17.30 16.59 0.18
N GLY A 94 -16.00 16.85 0.34
CA GLY A 94 -15.39 18.18 0.27
C GLY A 94 -15.61 18.87 -1.07
N ARG A 95 -15.53 18.13 -2.18
CA ARG A 95 -15.88 18.65 -3.51
C ARG A 95 -17.37 18.77 -3.79
N GLY A 96 -18.23 18.45 -2.83
CA GLY A 96 -19.67 18.66 -2.90
C GLY A 96 -20.51 17.47 -3.36
N GLU A 97 -19.98 16.24 -3.37
CA GLU A 97 -20.79 15.05 -3.61
C GLU A 97 -21.85 14.85 -2.52
N ASP A 98 -22.95 14.21 -2.89
CA ASP A 98 -24.02 13.87 -1.95
C ASP A 98 -23.60 12.63 -1.13
N PRO A 99 -23.65 12.65 0.21
CA PRO A 99 -23.36 11.47 1.03
C PRO A 99 -24.21 10.25 0.67
N LYS A 100 -25.44 10.44 0.19
CA LYS A 100 -26.32 9.35 -0.29
C LYS A 100 -25.79 8.62 -1.53
N ARG A 101 -24.86 9.25 -2.26
CA ARG A 101 -24.18 8.69 -3.43
C ARG A 101 -22.82 8.07 -3.10
N ILE A 102 -22.45 7.98 -1.82
CA ILE A 102 -21.20 7.37 -1.39
C ILE A 102 -21.52 6.17 -0.49
N ARG A 103 -20.81 5.06 -0.70
CA ARG A 103 -20.83 3.88 0.15
C ARG A 103 -19.44 3.53 0.62
N ILE A 104 -19.31 3.22 1.90
CA ILE A 104 -18.12 2.66 2.50
C ILE A 104 -18.33 1.16 2.67
N LEU A 105 -17.44 0.37 2.09
CA LEU A 105 -17.35 -1.07 2.33
C LEU A 105 -16.07 -1.34 3.10
N ASP A 106 -16.15 -1.92 4.28
CA ASP A 106 -14.97 -2.27 5.08
C ASP A 106 -15.30 -3.41 6.06
N ILE A 107 -14.30 -4.14 6.54
CA ILE A 107 -14.49 -5.20 7.52
C ILE A 107 -14.78 -4.64 8.93
N HIS A 108 -14.35 -3.40 9.19
CA HIS A 108 -14.58 -2.69 10.45
C HIS A 108 -15.28 -1.34 10.20
N PRO A 109 -16.16 -0.90 11.10
CA PRO A 109 -16.77 0.42 11.00
C PRO A 109 -15.73 1.55 11.13
N PRO A 110 -16.00 2.74 10.56
CA PRO A 110 -15.15 3.91 10.74
C PRO A 110 -14.92 4.23 12.21
N LYS A 111 -13.66 4.47 12.58
CA LYS A 111 -13.26 4.90 13.94
C LYS A 111 -12.74 6.33 13.99
N ARG A 112 -12.36 6.89 12.84
CA ARG A 112 -11.87 8.27 12.75
C ARG A 112 -13.03 9.23 13.00
N LEU A 113 -12.81 10.24 13.85
CA LEU A 113 -13.86 11.21 14.21
C LEU A 113 -14.39 11.99 13.00
N ASP A 114 -13.51 12.33 12.06
CA ASP A 114 -13.87 13.03 10.82
C ASP A 114 -14.83 12.25 9.90
N LEU A 115 -14.87 10.92 10.01
CA LEU A 115 -15.84 10.06 9.32
C LEU A 115 -17.14 9.87 10.11
N LEU A 116 -17.19 10.29 11.37
CA LEU A 116 -18.34 10.12 12.27
C LEU A 116 -19.12 11.43 12.50
N GLU A 117 -18.67 12.53 11.88
CA GLU A 117 -19.24 13.87 12.03
C GLU A 117 -19.66 14.47 10.69
N GLY A 118 -20.29 15.65 10.73
CA GLY A 118 -20.67 16.41 9.54
C GLY A 118 -21.53 15.60 8.56
N LYS A 119 -21.23 15.70 7.26
CA LYS A 119 -21.86 14.91 6.19
C LYS A 119 -21.34 13.47 6.11
N ALA A 120 -20.18 13.18 6.68
CA ALA A 120 -19.55 11.87 6.56
C ALA A 120 -20.32 10.80 7.35
N LYS A 121 -20.92 11.18 8.49
CA LYS A 121 -21.81 10.30 9.26
C LYS A 121 -23.05 9.81 8.48
N ASP A 122 -23.46 10.56 7.45
CA ASP A 122 -24.64 10.25 6.62
C ASP A 122 -24.28 9.33 5.44
N VAL A 123 -22.99 9.02 5.25
CA VAL A 123 -22.50 8.08 4.23
C VAL A 123 -22.85 6.65 4.67
N GLN A 124 -23.42 5.87 3.75
CA GLN A 124 -23.81 4.49 4.04
C GLN A 124 -22.57 3.62 4.28
N PHE A 125 -22.54 2.94 5.42
CA PHE A 125 -21.53 1.93 5.75
C PHE A 125 -22.11 0.52 5.58
N LEU A 126 -21.39 -0.35 4.88
CA LEU A 126 -21.69 -1.76 4.73
C LEU A 126 -20.50 -2.57 5.22
N GLN A 127 -20.70 -3.37 6.27
CA GLN A 127 -19.65 -4.24 6.79
C GLN A 127 -19.44 -5.43 5.85
N VAL A 128 -18.26 -5.52 5.24
CA VAL A 128 -17.96 -6.51 4.19
C VAL A 128 -16.54 -7.03 4.34
N ASP A 129 -16.38 -8.36 4.45
CA ASP A 129 -15.12 -9.04 4.18
C ASP A 129 -15.02 -9.27 2.66
N ILE A 130 -14.07 -8.60 2.01
CA ILE A 130 -13.94 -8.69 0.55
C ILE A 130 -13.54 -10.08 0.05
N SER A 131 -13.05 -10.97 0.94
CA SER A 131 -12.77 -12.36 0.60
C SER A 131 -14.04 -13.22 0.48
N ASP A 132 -15.18 -12.75 1.00
CA ASP A 132 -16.49 -13.37 0.81
C ASP A 132 -17.17 -12.79 -0.44
N LYS A 133 -17.26 -13.62 -1.48
CA LYS A 133 -17.88 -13.21 -2.75
C LYS A 133 -19.34 -12.81 -2.59
N LEU A 134 -20.13 -13.52 -1.78
CA LEU A 134 -21.55 -13.26 -1.63
C LEU A 134 -21.78 -11.94 -0.90
N ALA A 135 -20.97 -11.65 0.12
CA ALA A 135 -21.01 -10.38 0.83
C ALA A 135 -20.66 -9.20 -0.08
N VAL A 136 -19.63 -9.33 -0.92
CA VAL A 136 -19.26 -8.30 -1.90
C VAL A 136 -20.37 -8.10 -2.93
N ASP A 137 -20.89 -9.19 -3.52
CA ASP A 137 -21.98 -9.12 -4.50
C ASP A 137 -23.21 -8.42 -3.91
N ALA A 138 -23.59 -8.75 -2.67
CA ALA A 138 -24.74 -8.15 -2.00
C ALA A 138 -24.53 -6.64 -1.76
N ALA A 139 -23.37 -6.26 -1.22
CA ALA A 139 -23.09 -4.85 -0.92
C ALA A 139 -22.99 -3.96 -2.17
N PHE A 140 -22.45 -4.49 -3.28
CA PHE A 140 -22.43 -3.78 -4.56
C PHE A 140 -23.83 -3.64 -5.16
N SER A 141 -24.69 -4.64 -4.99
CA SER A 141 -26.04 -4.68 -5.56
C SER A 141 -27.09 -3.95 -4.71
N GLU A 142 -26.71 -3.45 -3.54
CA GLU A 142 -27.61 -2.72 -2.64
C GLU A 142 -28.31 -1.56 -3.40
N PRO A 143 -29.63 -1.38 -3.29
CA PRO A 143 -30.35 -0.33 -4.01
C PRO A 143 -29.88 1.07 -3.62
N TRP A 144 -29.66 1.93 -4.61
CA TRP A 144 -29.34 3.34 -4.35
C TRP A 144 -30.62 4.14 -4.07
N PRO A 145 -30.59 5.17 -3.22
CA PRO A 145 -31.74 6.04 -2.99
C PRO A 145 -32.27 6.66 -4.28
N ASP A 146 -33.57 6.96 -4.31
CA ASP A 146 -34.25 7.71 -5.37
C ASP A 146 -34.14 7.08 -6.78
N ASN A 147 -33.88 5.76 -6.86
CA ASN A 147 -33.61 5.03 -8.11
C ASN A 147 -32.50 5.70 -8.95
N ASP A 148 -31.48 6.25 -8.30
CA ASP A 148 -30.39 6.94 -8.99
C ASP A 148 -29.62 5.99 -9.92
N GLU A 149 -29.68 6.24 -11.22
CA GLU A 149 -29.00 5.45 -12.26
C GLU A 149 -27.64 6.02 -12.68
N SER A 150 -27.13 7.07 -12.02
CA SER A 150 -25.87 7.73 -12.37
C SER A 150 -24.71 6.73 -12.43
N PRO A 151 -23.68 6.90 -13.27
CA PRO A 151 -22.63 5.89 -13.38
C PRO A 151 -21.89 5.64 -12.05
N ILE A 152 -21.52 4.38 -11.80
CA ILE A 152 -20.78 3.99 -10.59
C ILE A 152 -19.26 4.09 -10.83
N SER A 153 -18.55 4.66 -9.85
CA SER A 153 -17.10 4.65 -9.72
C SER A 153 -16.67 3.93 -8.45
N VAL A 154 -15.71 3.03 -8.56
CA VAL A 154 -15.24 2.22 -7.45
C VAL A 154 -13.80 2.56 -7.13
N PHE A 155 -13.50 2.82 -5.86
CA PHE A 155 -12.15 2.95 -5.33
C PHE A 155 -11.88 1.75 -4.45
N ASN A 156 -10.90 0.93 -4.82
CA ASN A 156 -10.47 -0.20 -4.03
C ASN A 156 -9.16 0.11 -3.31
N THR A 157 -9.27 0.44 -2.03
CA THR A 157 -8.15 0.69 -1.12
C THR A 157 -7.95 -0.43 -0.10
N ALA A 158 -8.80 -1.46 -0.11
CA ALA A 158 -8.69 -2.59 0.81
C ALA A 158 -7.46 -3.45 0.48
N ALA A 159 -6.68 -3.77 1.52
CA ALA A 159 -5.52 -4.64 1.41
C ALA A 159 -5.21 -5.29 2.75
N ASN A 160 -4.70 -6.52 2.71
CA ASN A 160 -3.98 -7.13 3.82
C ASN A 160 -2.48 -6.85 3.66
N ILE A 161 -1.94 -5.99 4.53
CA ILE A 161 -0.55 -5.54 4.46
C ILE A 161 0.33 -6.42 5.36
N ARG A 162 1.01 -7.40 4.76
CA ARG A 162 1.97 -8.31 5.42
C ARG A 162 3.33 -8.29 4.70
N PHE A 163 4.04 -7.17 4.80
CA PHE A 163 5.31 -6.96 4.07
C PHE A 163 6.50 -7.73 4.66
N TYR A 164 6.39 -8.22 5.90
CA TYR A 164 7.46 -8.91 6.63
C TYR A 164 7.58 -10.41 6.28
N GLU A 165 6.67 -10.95 5.46
CA GLU A 165 6.66 -12.36 5.07
C GLU A 165 7.16 -12.53 3.63
N ARG A 166 8.06 -13.50 3.42
CA ARG A 166 8.57 -13.85 2.09
C ARG A 166 8.45 -15.32 1.75
N HIS A 167 8.25 -16.19 2.76
CA HIS A 167 8.17 -17.62 2.51
C HIS A 167 6.91 -17.97 1.71
N ALA A 168 7.04 -18.82 0.69
CA ALA A 168 5.97 -19.13 -0.25
C ALA A 168 4.74 -19.77 0.42
N SER A 169 4.94 -20.57 1.47
CA SER A 169 3.82 -21.17 2.23
C SER A 169 2.90 -20.16 2.90
N LEU A 170 3.34 -18.91 3.06
CA LEU A 170 2.57 -17.83 3.69
C LEU A 170 1.80 -16.98 2.67
N ILE A 171 2.00 -17.20 1.36
CA ILE A 171 1.26 -16.48 0.30
C ILE A 171 -0.26 -16.51 0.51
N PRO A 172 -0.89 -17.65 0.90
CA PRO A 172 -2.34 -17.70 1.10
C PRO A 172 -2.88 -16.66 2.10
N LEU A 173 -2.09 -16.28 3.11
CA LEU A 173 -2.49 -15.31 4.13
C LEU A 173 -2.71 -13.91 3.54
N SER A 174 -1.91 -13.52 2.55
CA SER A 174 -2.09 -12.26 1.81
C SER A 174 -3.05 -12.43 0.63
N ALA A 175 -2.97 -13.57 -0.09
CA ALA A 175 -3.70 -13.79 -1.34
C ALA A 175 -5.21 -13.86 -1.14
N LYS A 176 -5.69 -14.39 0.00
CA LYS A 176 -7.13 -14.45 0.31
C LYS A 176 -7.81 -13.08 0.23
N VAL A 177 -7.15 -12.03 0.72
CA VAL A 177 -7.70 -10.67 0.68
C VAL A 177 -7.24 -9.95 -0.58
N ASN A 178 -5.93 -9.92 -0.85
CA ASN A 178 -5.37 -9.08 -1.90
C ASN A 178 -5.73 -9.57 -3.31
N VAL A 179 -5.77 -10.89 -3.53
CA VAL A 179 -6.01 -11.48 -4.86
C VAL A 179 -7.47 -11.88 -5.01
N GLN A 180 -7.96 -12.77 -4.15
CA GLN A 180 -9.36 -13.23 -4.23
C GLN A 180 -10.33 -12.08 -3.97
N GLY A 181 -10.04 -11.21 -2.99
CA GLY A 181 -10.88 -10.05 -2.75
C GLY A 181 -10.88 -9.05 -3.91
N ALA A 182 -9.73 -8.83 -4.56
CA ALA A 182 -9.68 -8.01 -5.78
C ALA A 182 -10.50 -8.63 -6.93
N GLN A 183 -10.44 -9.96 -7.11
CA GLN A 183 -11.27 -10.66 -8.09
C GLN A 183 -12.77 -10.49 -7.80
N ASN A 184 -13.18 -10.67 -6.54
CA ASN A 184 -14.57 -10.48 -6.13
C ASN A 184 -15.06 -9.05 -6.44
N ILE A 185 -14.22 -8.04 -6.19
CA ILE A 185 -14.53 -6.64 -6.51
C ILE A 185 -14.65 -6.43 -8.02
N VAL A 186 -13.73 -6.99 -8.82
CA VAL A 186 -13.80 -6.93 -10.29
C VAL A 186 -15.11 -7.55 -10.81
N ASP A 187 -15.46 -8.73 -10.32
CA ASP A 187 -16.67 -9.43 -10.73
C ASP A 187 -17.92 -8.64 -10.34
N ALA A 188 -17.95 -8.08 -9.12
CA ALA A 188 -19.05 -7.24 -8.66
C ALA A 188 -19.16 -5.93 -9.44
N CYS A 189 -18.05 -5.27 -9.79
CA CYS A 189 -18.03 -4.09 -10.65
C CYS A 189 -18.71 -4.38 -12.00
N ARG A 190 -18.36 -5.50 -12.64
CA ARG A 190 -18.94 -5.91 -13.92
C ARG A 190 -20.43 -6.24 -13.78
N LYS A 191 -20.80 -6.95 -12.72
CA LYS A 191 -22.19 -7.33 -12.43
C LYS A 191 -23.12 -6.13 -12.27
N VAL A 192 -22.67 -5.06 -11.61
CA VAL A 192 -23.49 -3.85 -11.37
C VAL A 192 -23.31 -2.77 -12.43
N GLY A 193 -22.53 -3.02 -13.49
CA GLY A 193 -22.28 -2.05 -14.55
C GLY A 193 -21.48 -0.83 -14.08
N ALA A 194 -20.52 -1.00 -13.17
CA ALA A 194 -19.60 0.07 -12.81
C ALA A 194 -18.77 0.48 -14.03
N SER A 195 -18.51 1.78 -14.19
CA SER A 195 -17.81 2.32 -15.36
C SER A 195 -16.37 2.72 -15.06
N ILE A 196 -15.99 2.80 -13.77
CA ILE A 196 -14.62 3.09 -13.33
C ILE A 196 -14.28 2.20 -12.13
N LEU A 197 -13.11 1.57 -12.15
CA LEU A 197 -12.47 0.92 -11.02
C LEU A 197 -11.02 1.43 -10.85
N VAL A 198 -10.77 2.17 -9.77
CA VAL A 198 -9.42 2.56 -9.36
C VAL A 198 -8.96 1.61 -8.27
N HIS A 199 -7.90 0.85 -8.54
CA HIS A 199 -7.28 -0.06 -7.59
C HIS A 199 -5.98 0.52 -7.03
N THR A 200 -5.88 0.60 -5.71
CA THR A 200 -4.63 0.97 -5.05
C THR A 200 -3.69 -0.24 -5.04
N SER A 201 -2.81 -0.35 -6.03
CA SER A 201 -1.64 -1.24 -6.03
C SER A 201 -0.58 -0.73 -5.03
N SER A 202 0.70 -1.00 -5.25
CA SER A 202 1.78 -0.52 -4.39
C SER A 202 3.07 -0.39 -5.19
N GLY A 203 3.92 0.61 -4.92
CA GLY A 203 5.26 0.67 -5.52
C GLY A 203 6.13 -0.51 -5.11
N SER A 204 5.76 -1.20 -4.03
CA SER A 204 6.37 -2.45 -3.59
C SER A 204 6.24 -3.59 -4.62
N VAL A 205 5.30 -3.51 -5.58
CA VAL A 205 5.22 -4.47 -6.68
C VAL A 205 6.47 -4.47 -7.55
N SER A 206 7.18 -3.35 -7.63
CA SER A 206 8.39 -3.20 -8.46
C SER A 206 9.69 -3.46 -7.69
N VAL A 207 9.62 -3.73 -6.38
CA VAL A 207 10.81 -3.90 -5.54
C VAL A 207 11.30 -5.35 -5.62
N HIS A 208 12.49 -5.51 -6.21
CA HIS A 208 13.23 -6.77 -6.20
C HIS A 208 13.81 -7.05 -4.82
N SER A 209 13.87 -8.34 -4.50
CA SER A 209 14.56 -8.82 -3.32
C SER A 209 16.08 -8.69 -3.45
N SER A 210 16.73 -8.44 -2.32
CA SER A 210 18.19 -8.33 -2.23
C SER A 210 18.73 -9.22 -1.12
N CYS A 211 19.94 -9.73 -1.28
CA CYS A 211 20.67 -10.41 -0.21
C CYS A 211 21.57 -9.40 0.50
N PHE A 212 21.31 -9.16 1.79
CA PHE A 212 22.07 -8.21 2.60
C PHE A 212 23.23 -8.85 3.38
N LEU A 213 23.42 -10.17 3.24
CA LEU A 213 24.60 -10.87 3.72
C LEU A 213 25.62 -10.92 2.58
N LEU A 214 26.58 -10.02 2.60
CA LEU A 214 27.55 -9.84 1.53
C LEU A 214 28.74 -10.78 1.71
N TRP A 215 29.27 -11.31 0.61
CA TRP A 215 30.60 -11.90 0.64
C TRP A 215 31.67 -10.82 0.92
N PRO A 216 32.82 -11.17 1.53
CA PRO A 216 33.86 -10.19 1.87
C PRO A 216 34.32 -9.31 0.69
N TRP A 217 34.32 -9.87 -0.53
CA TRP A 217 34.70 -9.19 -1.77
C TRP A 217 33.56 -8.39 -2.45
N GLN A 218 32.33 -8.46 -1.94
CA GLN A 218 31.21 -7.65 -2.44
C GLN A 218 31.19 -6.28 -1.76
N GLU A 219 30.99 -5.23 -2.53
CA GLU A 219 30.86 -3.87 -2.03
C GLU A 219 29.40 -3.52 -1.67
N GLU A 220 28.44 -4.07 -2.41
CA GLU A 220 27.01 -3.78 -2.22
C GLU A 220 26.12 -4.98 -2.63
N PRO A 221 24.88 -5.05 -2.12
CA PRO A 221 23.88 -6.01 -2.57
C PRO A 221 23.51 -5.84 -4.04
N LYS A 222 23.17 -6.96 -4.71
CA LYS A 222 22.41 -6.88 -5.96
C LYS A 222 21.08 -6.18 -5.67
N HIS A 223 20.64 -5.30 -6.57
CA HIS A 223 19.42 -4.50 -6.41
C HIS A 223 19.39 -3.64 -5.13
N PHE A 224 20.55 -3.15 -4.66
CA PHE A 224 20.60 -2.23 -3.52
C PHE A 224 19.96 -0.87 -3.82
N VAL A 225 20.12 -0.38 -5.05
CA VAL A 225 19.45 0.82 -5.58
C VAL A 225 18.62 0.38 -6.78
N GLN A 226 17.33 0.69 -6.76
CA GLN A 226 16.38 0.29 -7.80
C GLN A 226 15.64 1.52 -8.30
N VAL A 227 15.70 1.76 -9.61
CA VAL A 227 14.90 2.79 -10.26
C VAL A 227 13.55 2.16 -10.59
N ILE A 228 12.47 2.77 -10.10
CA ILE A 228 11.11 2.29 -10.30
C ILE A 228 10.37 3.30 -11.17
N ASN A 229 9.69 2.81 -12.19
CA ASN A 229 8.76 3.57 -13.03
C ASN A 229 7.60 2.64 -13.46
N ASP A 230 6.81 3.07 -14.43
CA ASP A 230 5.66 2.28 -14.92
C ASP A 230 6.01 1.21 -15.95
N ASP A 231 7.29 0.99 -16.24
CA ASP A 231 7.76 -0.10 -17.10
C ASP A 231 7.56 -1.46 -16.42
N ASP A 232 6.67 -2.27 -16.99
CA ASP A 232 6.37 -3.61 -16.49
C ASP A 232 7.56 -4.58 -16.62
N GLU A 233 8.58 -4.28 -17.44
CA GLU A 233 9.80 -5.10 -17.55
C GLU A 233 10.69 -5.00 -16.33
N LEU A 234 10.60 -3.91 -15.56
CA LEU A 234 11.32 -3.76 -14.31
C LEU A 234 10.69 -4.54 -13.15
N ILE A 235 9.45 -5.02 -13.31
CA ILE A 235 8.71 -5.70 -12.24
C ILE A 235 9.19 -7.15 -12.08
N PRO A 236 9.46 -7.64 -10.85
CA PRO A 236 9.76 -9.03 -10.59
C PRO A 236 8.71 -9.98 -11.21
N LYS A 237 9.15 -11.03 -11.90
CA LYS A 237 8.25 -11.95 -12.61
C LYS A 237 7.96 -13.23 -11.82
N THR A 238 8.89 -13.67 -10.97
CA THR A 238 8.73 -14.88 -10.15
C THR A 238 8.68 -14.54 -8.66
N HIS A 239 7.94 -15.32 -7.87
CA HIS A 239 7.72 -15.05 -6.44
C HIS A 239 9.03 -14.83 -5.66
N LYS A 240 10.06 -15.64 -5.92
CA LYS A 240 11.37 -15.53 -5.27
C LYS A 240 12.06 -14.17 -5.46
N ASP A 241 11.74 -13.47 -6.55
CA ASP A 241 12.35 -12.19 -6.91
C ASP A 241 11.66 -11.02 -6.20
N PHE A 242 10.43 -11.20 -5.69
CA PHE A 242 9.76 -10.19 -4.87
C PHE A 242 10.38 -10.10 -3.48
N PHE A 243 10.50 -8.88 -2.96
CA PHE A 243 10.98 -8.66 -1.59
C PHE A 243 10.00 -9.19 -0.52
N SER A 244 8.70 -9.30 -0.83
CA SER A 244 7.66 -9.78 0.09
C SER A 244 6.46 -10.44 -0.61
N ASN A 245 5.72 -11.25 0.14
CA ASN A 245 4.43 -11.81 -0.28
C ASN A 245 3.38 -10.72 -0.55
N TYR A 246 3.46 -9.59 0.17
CA TYR A 246 2.61 -8.43 -0.07
C TYR A 246 2.83 -7.88 -1.49
N GLY A 247 4.08 -7.58 -1.87
CA GLY A 247 4.40 -7.09 -3.22
C GLY A 247 3.96 -8.07 -4.31
N TYR A 248 4.21 -9.36 -4.10
CA TYR A 248 3.78 -10.42 -5.03
C TYR A 248 2.24 -10.44 -5.21
N THR A 249 1.49 -10.44 -4.10
CA THR A 249 0.02 -10.53 -4.16
C THR A 249 -0.64 -9.25 -4.67
N LYS A 250 -0.06 -8.06 -4.40
CA LYS A 250 -0.49 -6.80 -5.02
C LYS A 250 -0.27 -6.82 -6.53
N ARG A 251 0.84 -7.39 -7.02
CA ARG A 251 1.04 -7.55 -8.47
C ARG A 251 0.02 -8.51 -9.10
N GLN A 252 -0.31 -9.62 -8.44
CA GLN A 252 -1.36 -10.53 -8.93
C GLN A 252 -2.71 -9.81 -9.05
N ALA A 253 -3.11 -9.05 -8.02
CA ALA A 253 -4.32 -8.23 -8.05
C ALA A 253 -4.30 -7.19 -9.18
N GLU A 254 -3.18 -6.51 -9.38
CA GLU A 254 -2.99 -5.52 -10.43
C GLU A 254 -3.19 -6.12 -11.84
N ILE A 255 -2.68 -7.32 -12.07
CA ILE A 255 -2.88 -8.05 -13.35
C ILE A 255 -4.37 -8.35 -13.57
N LEU A 256 -5.10 -8.77 -12.54
CA LEU A 256 -6.54 -9.07 -12.64
C LEU A 256 -7.34 -7.81 -13.00
N VAL A 257 -7.08 -6.70 -12.31
CA VAL A 257 -7.76 -5.42 -12.56
C VAL A 257 -7.43 -4.90 -13.96
N ARG A 258 -6.16 -4.88 -14.37
CA ARG A 258 -5.77 -4.38 -15.69
C ARG A 258 -6.32 -5.22 -16.84
N ARG A 259 -6.51 -6.52 -16.64
CA ARG A 259 -7.06 -7.42 -17.67
C ARG A 259 -8.48 -7.07 -18.08
N VAL A 260 -9.28 -6.52 -17.17
CA VAL A 260 -10.67 -6.13 -17.45
C VAL A 260 -10.82 -4.68 -17.88
N ASN A 261 -9.71 -3.99 -18.18
CA ASN A 261 -9.79 -2.63 -18.69
C ASN A 261 -10.54 -2.60 -20.03
N ASP A 262 -11.55 -1.73 -20.12
CA ASP A 262 -12.47 -1.56 -21.24
C ASP A 262 -13.37 -2.78 -21.53
N ALA A 263 -13.29 -3.84 -20.72
CA ALA A 263 -14.25 -4.94 -20.79
C ALA A 263 -15.59 -4.49 -20.18
N ASP A 264 -16.69 -4.76 -20.87
CA ASP A 264 -18.05 -4.43 -20.41
C ASP A 264 -18.27 -2.94 -20.05
N GLY A 265 -17.48 -2.04 -20.65
CA GLY A 265 -17.53 -0.59 -20.35
C GLY A 265 -16.84 -0.17 -19.04
N LEU A 266 -16.13 -1.08 -18.38
CA LEU A 266 -15.38 -0.82 -17.15
C LEU A 266 -13.97 -0.30 -17.45
N ARG A 267 -13.72 0.99 -17.19
CA ARG A 267 -12.36 1.54 -17.23
C ARG A 267 -11.64 1.28 -15.92
N THR A 268 -10.38 0.89 -15.99
CA THR A 268 -9.59 0.57 -14.79
C THR A 268 -8.33 1.41 -14.69
N GLY A 269 -7.89 1.68 -13.47
CA GLY A 269 -6.62 2.32 -13.18
C GLY A 269 -5.97 1.70 -11.95
N CYS A 270 -4.65 1.45 -12.00
CA CYS A 270 -3.90 0.93 -10.86
C CYS A 270 -2.89 1.96 -10.38
N LEU A 271 -3.02 2.40 -9.13
CA LEU A 271 -2.11 3.36 -8.52
C LEU A 271 -1.02 2.61 -7.75
N ARG A 272 0.26 2.98 -7.91
CA ARG A 272 1.38 2.37 -7.19
C ARG A 272 2.03 3.36 -6.20
N PRO A 273 1.42 3.66 -5.03
CA PRO A 273 2.05 4.49 -4.01
C PRO A 273 3.44 3.95 -3.63
N GLY A 274 4.49 4.76 -3.84
CA GLY A 274 5.90 4.33 -3.75
C GLY A 274 6.49 4.33 -2.35
N ASN A 275 6.24 5.39 -1.57
CA ASN A 275 6.61 5.47 -0.16
C ASN A 275 5.43 5.03 0.72
N GLY A 276 5.69 4.75 2.00
CA GLY A 276 4.61 4.53 2.95
C GLY A 276 3.69 5.76 2.97
N THR A 277 2.42 5.59 2.59
CA THR A 277 1.45 6.68 2.67
C THR A 277 1.22 6.99 4.15
N PHE A 278 1.47 8.23 4.56
CA PHE A 278 1.35 8.68 5.95
C PHE A 278 0.49 9.95 6.03
N GLY A 279 -0.05 10.24 7.21
CA GLY A 279 -0.89 11.42 7.45
C GLY A 279 -1.88 11.20 8.61
N ALA A 280 -2.64 12.24 8.92
CA ALA A 280 -3.64 12.21 10.00
C ALA A 280 -4.76 11.20 9.73
N GLY A 281 -5.28 10.58 10.79
CA GLY A 281 -6.34 9.55 10.68
C GLY A 281 -5.85 8.20 10.15
N GLY A 282 -4.53 7.99 10.04
CA GLY A 282 -3.97 6.69 9.76
C GLY A 282 -3.97 5.78 10.97
N ASP A 283 -4.36 4.52 10.80
CA ASP A 283 -3.99 3.45 11.72
C ASP A 283 -2.46 3.28 11.61
N ILE A 284 -1.73 3.97 12.46
CA ILE A 284 -0.27 4.02 12.33
C ILE A 284 0.30 2.62 12.56
N VAL A 285 1.04 2.10 11.56
CA VAL A 285 2.00 0.99 11.69
C VAL A 285 3.12 1.33 12.71
N SER A 286 3.17 2.57 13.18
CA SER A 286 4.02 3.08 14.25
C SER A 286 3.21 3.98 15.19
N ARG A 287 2.29 3.43 16.00
CA ARG A 287 1.88 4.14 17.21
C ARG A 287 3.14 4.37 18.06
N PRO A 288 3.53 5.61 18.41
CA PRO A 288 4.30 5.81 19.61
C PRO A 288 3.35 5.45 20.76
N GLU A 289 3.75 4.50 21.59
CA GLU A 289 3.12 4.33 22.90
C GLU A 289 3.19 5.69 23.63
N LYS A 290 2.02 6.23 23.94
CA LYS A 290 1.83 7.20 25.02
C LYS A 290 0.77 6.64 25.95
#